data_AF-A0A7X6CEF5-F1
#
_entry.id   AF-A0A7X6CEF5-F1
#
_cell.length_a   1.000
_cell.length_b   1.000
_cell.length_c   1.000
_cell.angle_alpha   90.00
_cell.angle_beta   90.00
_cell.angle_gamma   90.00
#
_symmetry.space_group_name_H-M   'P 1'
#
loop_
_entity.id
_entity.type
_entity.pdbx_description
1 polymer ?
#
loop_
_entity_poly.entity_id
_entity_poly.type
_entity_poly.pdbx_seq_one_letter_code
_entity_poly.pdbx_strand_id
1 'polypeptide(L)'
;MKDTTAWSFLVSCNQSLDYLTVVAPNFMCEAGIASLLARVTEGDLTEKGTASYREIHNSQVGDLTLIFRVIEAIAEDIGISGNGVLKDLFGREIYLIEGIALKGIMPNIVTNANNLEEAHKQVLGDYRKFWETEDSFSAFASDSFTLQSQGEETGLKYIKLKPYVAGNKVAATKWQRLYPEPQRFEGAIHSIAIFPDGKILLSDMTIARLLFGVCKTNKNSISCQN
;
A
#
# COMPACT_ATOMS: atom_id res chain seq x y z
N MET A 1 -30.94 -0.19 10.41
CA MET A 1 -29.88 -0.14 9.38
C MET A 1 -29.32 -1.54 9.22
N LYS A 2 -28.87 -1.95 8.03
CA LYS A 2 -28.24 -3.27 7.86
C LYS A 2 -26.90 -3.28 8.60
N ASP A 3 -26.66 -4.37 9.33
CA ASP A 3 -25.34 -4.67 9.90
C ASP A 3 -24.32 -4.68 8.75
N THR A 4 -23.31 -3.82 8.86
CA THR A 4 -22.27 -3.69 7.84
C THR A 4 -21.04 -4.43 8.32
N THR A 5 -20.68 -5.49 7.60
CA THR A 5 -19.50 -6.31 7.89
C THR A 5 -18.24 -5.61 7.39
N ALA A 6 -17.22 -5.58 8.23
CA ALA A 6 -15.91 -5.00 7.96
C ALA A 6 -14.78 -5.94 8.42
N TRP A 7 -13.58 -5.68 7.94
CA TRP A 7 -12.36 -6.41 8.28
C TRP A 7 -11.28 -5.41 8.65
N SER A 8 -10.54 -5.67 9.72
CA SER A 8 -9.41 -4.83 10.11
C SER A 8 -8.22 -5.05 9.17
N PHE A 9 -7.40 -4.02 9.01
CA PHE A 9 -6.14 -4.15 8.29
C PHE A 9 -5.08 -3.22 8.87
N LEU A 10 -3.83 -3.57 8.63
CA LEU A 10 -2.67 -2.81 9.06
C LEU A 10 -1.58 -2.86 7.99
N VAL A 11 -1.04 -1.69 7.65
CA VAL A 11 0.20 -1.53 6.90
C VAL A 11 1.20 -0.80 7.80
N SER A 12 2.37 -1.38 7.97
CA SER A 12 3.45 -0.78 8.77
C SER A 12 4.79 -1.44 8.43
N CYS A 13 5.85 -1.00 9.09
CA CYS A 13 7.19 -1.55 9.04
C CYS A 13 7.64 -2.00 10.45
N ASN A 14 8.76 -2.70 10.55
CA ASN A 14 9.39 -2.98 11.84
C ASN A 14 10.85 -2.47 11.81
N GLN A 15 11.70 -2.98 12.70
CA GLN A 15 13.09 -2.53 12.75
C GLN A 15 13.90 -2.85 11.48
N SER A 16 13.64 -4.01 10.86
CA SER A 16 14.43 -4.55 9.74
C SER A 16 13.67 -4.60 8.40
N LEU A 17 12.35 -4.65 8.43
CA LEU A 17 11.47 -4.77 7.26
C LEU A 17 10.79 -3.44 6.95
N ASP A 18 10.74 -3.08 5.67
CA ASP A 18 10.05 -1.89 5.17
C ASP A 18 8.51 -1.96 5.31
N TYR A 19 7.83 -0.88 4.92
CA TYR A 19 6.37 -0.80 4.96
C TYR A 19 5.71 -1.88 4.08
N LEU A 20 4.98 -2.77 4.73
CA LEU A 20 4.29 -3.88 4.12
C LEU A 20 2.93 -4.10 4.80
N THR A 21 2.08 -4.91 4.17
CA THR A 21 0.80 -5.28 4.75
C THR A 21 1.01 -6.31 5.85
N VAL A 22 0.77 -5.89 7.10
CA VAL A 22 0.93 -6.71 8.31
C VAL A 22 -0.32 -7.55 8.57
N VAL A 23 -1.48 -6.90 8.50
CA VAL A 23 -2.80 -7.53 8.66
C VAL A 23 -3.65 -7.18 7.46
N ALA A 24 -4.35 -8.16 6.90
CA ALA A 24 -5.28 -7.97 5.80
C ALA A 24 -6.56 -8.81 5.99
N PRO A 25 -7.68 -8.40 5.36
CA PRO A 25 -8.89 -9.21 5.36
C PRO A 25 -8.62 -10.63 4.85
N ASN A 26 -9.15 -11.65 5.53
CA ASN A 26 -8.92 -13.06 5.17
C ASN A 26 -9.14 -13.36 3.67
N PHE A 27 -10.20 -12.82 3.06
CA PHE A 27 -10.49 -13.01 1.64
C PHE A 27 -9.43 -12.39 0.71
N MET A 28 -8.67 -11.38 1.15
CA MET A 28 -7.53 -10.83 0.41
C MET A 28 -6.30 -11.72 0.54
N CYS A 29 -6.07 -12.30 1.72
CA CYS A 29 -5.00 -13.27 1.95
C CYS A 29 -5.21 -14.53 1.11
N GLU A 30 -6.43 -15.09 1.13
CA GLU A 30 -6.82 -16.27 0.33
C GLU A 30 -6.61 -16.04 -1.18
N ALA A 31 -6.91 -14.84 -1.67
CA ALA A 31 -6.70 -14.47 -3.06
C ALA A 31 -5.26 -14.05 -3.40
N GLY A 32 -4.34 -14.03 -2.42
CA GLY A 32 -2.94 -13.66 -2.64
C GLY A 32 -2.73 -12.19 -3.02
N ILE A 33 -3.64 -11.29 -2.62
CA ILE A 33 -3.60 -9.86 -2.97
C ILE A 33 -3.43 -8.93 -1.77
N ALA A 34 -3.03 -9.45 -0.59
CA ALA A 34 -2.88 -8.65 0.62
C ALA A 34 -1.97 -7.42 0.43
N SER A 35 -0.88 -7.57 -0.35
CA SER A 35 0.07 -6.49 -0.67
C SER A 35 -0.54 -5.32 -1.45
N LEU A 36 -1.77 -5.45 -1.97
CA LEU A 36 -2.52 -4.34 -2.53
C LEU A 36 -2.71 -3.22 -1.49
N LEU A 37 -2.93 -3.56 -0.21
CA LEU A 37 -3.17 -2.56 0.84
C LEU A 37 -1.98 -1.61 0.97
N ALA A 38 -0.75 -2.12 1.07
CA ALA A 38 0.44 -1.29 1.14
C ALA A 38 0.64 -0.36 -0.09
N ARG A 39 0.10 -0.74 -1.25
CA ARG A 39 0.18 0.06 -2.48
C ARG A 39 -0.89 1.15 -2.58
N VAL A 40 -2.00 0.98 -1.86
CA VAL A 40 -3.17 1.86 -1.97
C VAL A 40 -3.44 2.65 -0.71
N THR A 41 -2.68 2.45 0.35
CA THR A 41 -2.78 3.22 1.58
C THR A 41 -1.48 3.97 1.79
N GLU A 42 -1.57 5.30 1.80
CA GLU A 42 -0.47 6.23 1.99
C GLU A 42 -1.06 7.51 2.61
N GLY A 43 -0.21 8.32 3.23
CA GLY A 43 -0.61 9.62 3.75
C GLY A 43 0.22 10.04 4.95
N ASP A 44 0.00 11.29 5.36
CA ASP A 44 0.56 11.85 6.59
C ASP A 44 -0.29 11.50 7.81
N LEU A 45 0.24 11.78 9.00
CA LEU A 45 -0.49 11.63 10.28
C LEU A 45 -1.89 12.23 10.18
N THR A 46 -2.87 11.43 10.58
CA THR A 46 -4.28 11.77 10.46
C THR A 46 -4.76 12.50 11.70
N GLU A 47 -5.44 13.65 11.49
CA GLU A 47 -6.01 14.44 12.59
C GLU A 47 -7.11 13.66 13.32
N LYS A 48 -7.20 13.83 14.65
CA LYS A 48 -8.25 13.23 15.47
C LYS A 48 -9.65 13.58 14.94
N GLY A 49 -10.51 12.57 14.82
CA GLY A 49 -11.87 12.75 14.29
C GLY A 49 -11.94 12.74 12.75
N THR A 50 -10.82 12.56 12.06
CA THR A 50 -10.76 12.39 10.61
C THR A 50 -10.30 10.99 10.22
N ALA A 51 -10.61 10.58 8.99
CA ALA A 51 -10.10 9.35 8.39
C ALA A 51 -10.00 9.51 6.88
N SER A 52 -9.05 8.82 6.27
CA SER A 52 -8.95 8.67 4.82
C SER A 52 -10.01 7.70 4.30
N TYR A 53 -10.65 8.05 3.20
CA TYR A 53 -11.61 7.22 2.49
C TYR A 53 -11.09 6.95 1.09
N ARG A 54 -10.99 5.68 0.69
CA ARG A 54 -10.55 5.29 -0.66
C ARG A 54 -11.39 4.16 -1.21
N GLU A 55 -11.83 4.31 -2.45
CA GLU A 55 -12.46 3.25 -3.24
C GLU A 55 -11.41 2.49 -4.03
N ILE A 56 -11.56 1.18 -4.12
CA ILE A 56 -10.75 0.30 -4.96
C ILE A 56 -11.69 -0.41 -5.93
N HIS A 57 -11.48 -0.19 -7.22
CA HIS A 57 -12.25 -0.83 -8.28
C HIS A 57 -11.46 -1.97 -8.93
N ASN A 58 -12.19 -2.99 -9.39
CA ASN A 58 -11.67 -4.08 -10.22
C ASN A 58 -10.49 -4.84 -9.59
N SER A 59 -10.50 -5.03 -8.26
CA SER A 59 -9.53 -5.93 -7.62
C SER A 59 -9.90 -7.40 -7.88
N GLN A 60 -8.99 -8.34 -7.62
CA GLN A 60 -9.27 -9.77 -7.80
C GLN A 60 -10.39 -10.28 -6.89
N VAL A 61 -10.68 -9.57 -5.80
CA VAL A 61 -11.75 -9.90 -4.84
C VAL A 61 -12.98 -9.00 -5.01
N GLY A 62 -13.08 -8.29 -6.14
CA GLY A 62 -14.13 -7.34 -6.44
C GLY A 62 -13.80 -5.92 -6.00
N ASP A 63 -14.82 -5.07 -5.93
CA ASP A 63 -14.67 -3.70 -5.47
C ASP A 63 -14.55 -3.65 -3.95
N LEU A 64 -13.80 -2.68 -3.42
CA LEU A 64 -13.59 -2.49 -1.99
C LEU A 64 -13.70 -1.02 -1.60
N THR A 65 -14.11 -0.78 -0.37
CA THR A 65 -14.02 0.53 0.29
C THR A 65 -13.06 0.43 1.46
N LEU A 66 -12.10 1.34 1.54
CA LEU A 66 -11.17 1.47 2.67
C LEU A 66 -11.46 2.74 3.47
N ILE A 67 -11.42 2.61 4.79
CA ILE A 67 -11.49 3.74 5.73
C ILE A 67 -10.36 3.56 6.73
N PHE A 68 -9.42 4.49 6.78
CA PHE A 68 -8.18 4.31 7.54
C PHE A 68 -7.61 5.60 8.10
N ARG A 69 -6.71 5.47 9.06
CA ARG A 69 -5.94 6.57 9.67
C ARG A 69 -4.45 6.21 9.66
N VAL A 70 -3.62 7.25 9.68
CA VAL A 70 -2.18 7.14 9.90
C VAL A 70 -1.90 7.66 11.30
N ILE A 71 -1.31 6.83 12.15
CA ILE A 71 -0.97 7.16 13.54
C ILE A 71 0.48 6.77 13.85
N GLU A 72 1.03 7.30 14.94
CA GLU A 72 2.32 6.88 15.47
C GLU A 72 2.25 5.44 15.97
N ALA A 73 3.28 4.65 15.67
CA ALA A 73 3.44 3.33 16.27
C ALA A 73 4.07 3.52 17.64
N ILE A 74 3.31 3.34 18.71
CA ILE A 74 3.75 3.64 20.08
C ILE A 74 4.22 2.34 20.77
N ALA A 75 5.34 2.38 21.50
CA ALA A 75 5.92 1.20 22.15
C ALA A 75 4.96 0.56 23.17
N GLU A 76 4.19 1.40 23.86
CA GLU A 76 3.19 1.06 24.85
C GLU A 76 2.07 0.19 24.25
N ASP A 77 1.65 0.45 23.01
CA ASP A 77 0.56 -0.29 22.34
C ASP A 77 0.94 -1.76 22.10
N ILE A 78 2.23 -2.02 21.84
CA ILE A 78 2.75 -3.38 21.68
C ILE A 78 3.45 -3.92 22.93
N GLY A 79 3.39 -3.22 24.06
CA GLY A 79 3.91 -3.70 25.35
C GLY A 79 5.42 -3.90 25.39
N ILE A 80 6.17 -3.14 24.58
CA ILE A 80 7.63 -3.15 24.58
C ILE A 80 8.14 -2.12 25.57
N SER A 81 9.27 -2.43 26.23
CA SER A 81 9.92 -1.49 27.13
C SER A 81 10.47 -0.28 26.37
N GLY A 82 10.03 0.91 26.77
CA GLY A 82 10.36 2.16 26.12
C GLY A 82 9.18 3.12 26.25
N ASN A 83 9.41 4.40 25.99
CA ASN A 83 8.34 5.39 25.91
C ASN A 83 8.36 6.04 24.53
N GLY A 84 7.20 6.18 23.91
CA GLY A 84 7.00 6.97 22.70
C GLY A 84 7.08 6.18 21.39
N VAL A 85 7.33 6.93 20.30
CA VAL A 85 7.24 6.41 18.93
C VAL A 85 8.36 5.41 18.64
N LEU A 86 7.97 4.25 18.12
CA LEU A 86 8.86 3.20 17.64
C LEU A 86 9.72 3.72 16.49
N LYS A 87 10.96 3.21 16.44
CA LYS A 87 11.94 3.59 15.44
C LYS A 87 12.55 2.38 14.78
N ASP A 88 12.89 2.54 13.50
CA ASP A 88 13.64 1.53 12.77
C ASP A 88 15.14 1.57 13.10
N LEU A 89 15.94 0.71 12.47
CA LEU A 89 17.39 0.65 12.66
C LEU A 89 18.14 1.94 12.27
N PHE A 90 17.51 2.82 11.49
CA PHE A 90 18.07 4.12 11.08
C PHE A 90 17.58 5.26 11.98
N GLY A 91 16.77 4.97 12.99
CA GLY A 91 16.20 5.96 13.90
C GLY A 91 15.03 6.76 13.32
N ARG A 92 14.45 6.33 12.19
CA ARG A 92 13.25 6.93 11.60
C ARG A 92 12.03 6.48 12.39
N GLU A 93 11.09 7.40 12.61
CA GLU A 93 9.82 7.10 13.27
C GLU A 93 8.95 6.18 12.40
N ILE A 94 8.27 5.26 13.07
CA ILE A 94 7.38 4.28 12.44
C ILE A 94 5.93 4.71 12.67
N TYR A 95 5.14 4.62 11.60
CA TYR A 95 3.72 4.92 11.60
C TYR A 95 2.91 3.65 11.29
N LEU A 96 1.70 3.59 11.84
CA LEU A 96 0.69 2.59 11.52
C LEU A 96 -0.30 3.20 10.55
N ILE A 97 -0.52 2.54 9.40
CA ILE A 97 -1.65 2.83 8.53
C ILE A 97 -2.68 1.74 8.77
N GLU A 98 -3.66 2.05 9.60
CA GLU A 98 -4.64 1.09 10.10
C GLU A 98 -6.07 1.51 9.78
N GLY A 99 -6.94 0.53 9.63
CA GLY A 99 -8.33 0.83 9.37
C GLY A 99 -9.17 -0.40 9.07
N ILE A 100 -10.24 -0.14 8.34
CA ILE A 100 -11.22 -1.14 7.96
C ILE A 100 -11.36 -1.23 6.44
N ALA A 101 -11.55 -2.46 5.97
CA ALA A 101 -11.92 -2.77 4.61
C ALA A 101 -13.36 -3.29 4.56
N LEU A 102 -14.11 -2.84 3.57
CA LEU A 102 -15.48 -3.30 3.27
C LEU A 102 -15.53 -3.87 1.86
N LYS A 103 -16.32 -4.92 1.67
CA LYS A 103 -16.65 -5.43 0.33
C LYS A 103 -17.66 -4.51 -0.35
N GLY A 104 -17.38 -4.16 -1.61
CA GLY A 104 -18.18 -3.26 -2.44
C GLY A 104 -17.83 -1.77 -2.25
N ILE A 105 -18.42 -0.94 -3.12
CA ILE A 105 -18.32 0.52 -3.06
C ILE A 105 -19.43 1.06 -2.15
N MET A 106 -19.03 1.72 -1.06
CA MET A 106 -19.92 2.22 -0.02
C MET A 106 -19.75 3.74 0.12
N PRO A 107 -20.32 4.57 -0.77
CA PRO A 107 -20.06 6.02 -0.81
C PRO A 107 -20.70 6.80 0.35
N ASN A 108 -21.71 6.21 0.98
CA ASN A 108 -22.50 6.79 2.07
C ASN A 108 -22.30 6.04 3.39
N ILE A 109 -21.24 5.23 3.49
CA ILE A 109 -20.90 4.59 4.76
C ILE A 109 -20.61 5.68 5.80
N VAL A 110 -21.04 5.46 7.04
CA VAL A 110 -20.65 6.31 8.15
C VAL A 110 -20.02 5.45 9.23
N THR A 111 -18.85 5.86 9.69
CA THR A 111 -18.09 5.22 10.76
C THR A 111 -17.74 6.23 11.83
N ASN A 112 -17.53 5.76 13.05
CA ASN A 112 -17.11 6.56 14.19
C ASN A 112 -15.68 6.14 14.62
N ALA A 113 -15.14 6.86 15.60
CA ALA A 113 -13.83 6.57 16.16
C ALA A 113 -13.77 5.16 16.80
N ASN A 114 -14.85 4.71 17.44
CA ASN A 114 -14.92 3.40 18.08
C ASN A 114 -14.71 2.24 17.10
N ASN A 115 -15.21 2.36 15.87
CA ASN A 115 -14.96 1.34 14.84
C ASN A 115 -13.49 1.25 14.43
N LEU A 116 -12.76 2.38 14.36
CA LEU A 116 -11.32 2.37 14.10
C LEU A 116 -10.53 1.90 15.31
N GLU A 117 -10.99 2.22 16.52
CA GLU A 117 -10.38 1.75 17.76
C GLU A 117 -10.55 0.24 17.97
N GLU A 118 -11.68 -0.31 17.55
CA GLU A 118 -11.89 -1.77 17.51
C GLU A 118 -10.94 -2.43 16.50
N ALA A 119 -10.78 -1.85 15.31
CA ALA A 119 -9.81 -2.33 14.32
C ALA A 119 -8.37 -2.27 14.86
N HIS A 120 -7.99 -1.17 15.52
CA HIS A 120 -6.69 -1.00 16.18
C HIS A 120 -6.40 -2.14 17.15
N LYS A 121 -7.31 -2.39 18.10
CA LYS A 121 -7.16 -3.48 19.08
C LYS A 121 -6.99 -4.85 18.45
N GLN A 122 -7.70 -5.13 17.36
CA GLN A 122 -7.60 -6.40 16.64
C GLN A 122 -6.23 -6.59 15.99
N VAL A 123 -5.61 -5.52 15.45
CA VAL A 123 -4.33 -5.64 14.74
C VAL A 123 -3.11 -5.63 15.66
N LEU A 124 -3.21 -5.09 16.89
CA LEU A 124 -2.06 -4.96 17.81
C LEU A 124 -1.38 -6.30 18.14
N GLY A 125 -2.16 -7.35 18.35
CA GLY A 125 -1.61 -8.68 18.67
C GLY A 125 -0.75 -9.24 17.54
N ASP A 126 -1.16 -9.01 16.30
CA ASP A 126 -0.43 -9.44 15.11
C ASP A 126 0.73 -8.49 14.76
N TYR A 127 0.57 -7.19 15.02
CA TYR A 127 1.65 -6.22 14.90
C TYR A 127 2.81 -6.54 15.86
N ARG A 128 2.52 -6.95 17.11
CA ARG A 128 3.55 -7.41 18.05
C ARG A 128 4.35 -8.59 17.49
N LYS A 129 3.67 -9.60 16.92
CA LYS A 129 4.35 -10.76 16.30
C LYS A 129 5.20 -10.33 15.10
N PHE A 130 4.67 -9.41 14.29
CA PHE A 130 5.41 -8.83 13.16
C PHE A 130 6.64 -8.05 13.62
N TRP A 131 6.56 -7.32 14.74
CA TRP A 131 7.67 -6.57 15.30
C TRP A 131 8.89 -7.46 15.61
N GLU A 132 8.64 -8.68 16.07
CA GLU A 132 9.67 -9.68 16.42
C GLU A 132 10.20 -10.46 15.21
N THR A 133 9.70 -10.19 13.99
CA THR A 133 10.09 -10.91 12.78
C THR A 133 11.30 -10.28 12.11
N GLU A 134 12.33 -11.08 11.81
CA GLU A 134 13.55 -10.61 11.13
C GLU A 134 13.57 -10.89 9.62
N ASP A 135 12.76 -11.86 9.16
CA ASP A 135 12.83 -12.46 7.82
C ASP A 135 11.56 -12.18 6.97
N SER A 136 11.40 -12.94 5.87
CA SER A 136 10.24 -12.87 4.99
C SER A 136 8.92 -12.99 5.76
N PHE A 137 8.01 -12.07 5.51
CA PHE A 137 6.72 -11.98 6.21
C PHE A 137 5.55 -12.12 5.24
N SER A 138 4.50 -12.81 5.68
CA SER A 138 3.19 -12.87 5.00
C SER A 138 2.12 -12.30 5.91
N ALA A 139 1.21 -11.50 5.34
CA ALA A 139 0.16 -10.83 6.11
C ALA A 139 -0.69 -11.82 6.93
N PHE A 140 -0.97 -11.45 8.18
CA PHE A 140 -1.97 -12.13 9.00
C PHE A 140 -3.37 -11.86 8.45
N ALA A 141 -4.21 -12.89 8.45
CA ALA A 141 -5.60 -12.79 8.03
C ALA A 141 -6.46 -12.26 9.19
N SER A 142 -7.22 -11.20 8.95
CA SER A 142 -8.21 -10.68 9.90
C SER A 142 -9.54 -11.41 9.73
N ASP A 143 -10.22 -11.61 10.86
CA ASP A 143 -11.63 -12.00 10.86
C ASP A 143 -12.53 -10.80 10.57
N SER A 144 -13.78 -11.10 10.22
CA SER A 144 -14.81 -10.09 10.01
C SER A 144 -15.43 -9.66 11.33
N PHE A 145 -15.80 -8.39 11.45
CA PHE A 145 -16.62 -7.87 12.54
C PHE A 145 -17.73 -6.95 12.02
N THR A 146 -18.73 -6.70 12.86
CA THR A 146 -19.85 -5.81 12.52
C THR A 146 -19.51 -4.39 12.96
N LEU A 147 -19.65 -3.42 12.06
CA LEU A 147 -19.52 -2.01 12.41
C LEU A 147 -20.62 -1.61 13.39
N GLN A 148 -20.22 -0.93 14.46
CA GLN A 148 -21.17 -0.38 15.42
C GLN A 148 -22.00 0.71 14.73
N SER A 149 -23.32 0.58 14.84
CA SER A 149 -24.25 1.59 14.37
C SER A 149 -24.07 2.89 15.15
N GLN A 150 -24.35 4.02 14.50
CA GLN A 150 -24.37 5.33 15.16
C GLN A 150 -25.26 5.32 16.41
N GLY A 151 -24.63 5.36 17.59
CA GLY A 151 -25.25 5.96 18.76
C GLY A 151 -25.23 7.49 18.64
N GLU A 152 -25.31 8.22 19.76
CA GLU A 152 -25.22 9.69 19.79
C GLU A 152 -23.85 10.27 19.34
N GLU A 153 -22.89 9.43 18.95
CA GLU A 153 -21.56 9.85 18.53
C GLU A 153 -21.53 10.43 17.11
N THR A 154 -20.76 11.49 16.94
CA THR A 154 -20.49 12.13 15.66
C THR A 154 -19.65 11.21 14.76
N GLY A 155 -20.09 11.04 13.51
CA GLY A 155 -19.34 10.31 12.50
C GLY A 155 -18.00 10.97 12.17
N LEU A 156 -17.03 10.19 11.73
CA LEU A 156 -15.72 10.67 11.28
C LEU A 156 -15.86 11.58 10.05
N LYS A 157 -15.01 12.60 9.98
CA LYS A 157 -14.87 13.44 8.79
C LYS A 157 -13.92 12.74 7.80
N TYR A 158 -14.43 12.42 6.61
CA TYR A 158 -13.62 11.74 5.61
C TYR A 158 -12.80 12.68 4.73
N ILE A 159 -11.53 12.35 4.57
CA ILE A 159 -10.64 12.85 3.53
C ILE A 159 -10.78 11.91 2.33
N LYS A 160 -11.53 12.32 1.31
CA LYS A 160 -11.76 11.49 0.12
C LYS A 160 -10.52 11.47 -0.76
N LEU A 161 -9.91 10.30 -0.89
CA LEU A 161 -8.79 10.04 -1.77
C LEU A 161 -9.28 9.67 -3.18
N LYS A 162 -8.42 9.84 -4.18
CA LYS A 162 -8.72 9.40 -5.55
C LYS A 162 -8.95 7.87 -5.56
N PRO A 163 -10.00 7.38 -6.25
CA PRO A 163 -10.21 5.95 -6.41
C PRO A 163 -9.01 5.26 -7.05
N TYR A 164 -8.74 4.04 -6.60
CA TYR A 164 -7.70 3.18 -7.17
C TYR A 164 -8.34 2.13 -8.08
N VAL A 165 -7.77 1.92 -9.27
CA VAL A 165 -8.25 0.88 -10.20
C VAL A 165 -7.20 -0.22 -10.29
N ALA A 166 -7.45 -1.37 -9.66
CA ALA A 166 -6.51 -2.50 -9.59
C ALA A 166 -6.34 -3.25 -10.93
N GLY A 167 -7.04 -2.79 -11.97
CA GLY A 167 -7.19 -3.44 -13.26
C GLY A 167 -6.55 -2.72 -14.44
N ASN A 168 -5.53 -1.87 -14.25
CA ASN A 168 -4.59 -1.67 -15.35
C ASN A 168 -3.82 -3.00 -15.51
N LYS A 169 -4.45 -3.97 -16.18
CA LYS A 169 -3.73 -4.68 -17.25
C LYS A 169 -3.04 -3.53 -17.97
N VAL A 170 -1.73 -3.38 -17.79
CA VAL A 170 -0.94 -2.68 -18.80
C VAL A 170 -1.33 -3.42 -20.05
N ALA A 171 -2.27 -2.86 -20.81
CA ALA A 171 -2.94 -3.55 -21.90
C ALA A 171 -1.78 -4.00 -22.74
N ALA A 172 -1.50 -5.32 -22.75
CA ALA A 172 -0.20 -5.87 -23.09
C ALA A 172 0.25 -5.11 -24.31
N THR A 173 1.11 -4.10 -24.10
CA THR A 173 1.21 -3.04 -25.09
C THR A 173 1.95 -3.76 -26.15
N LYS A 174 1.24 -4.11 -27.24
CA LYS A 174 1.72 -5.02 -28.29
C LYS A 174 3.18 -4.65 -28.47
N TRP A 175 4.08 -5.51 -27.97
CA TRP A 175 5.49 -5.13 -27.81
C TRP A 175 5.96 -4.84 -29.22
N GLN A 176 5.94 -3.56 -29.60
CA GLN A 176 6.36 -3.14 -30.91
C GLN A 176 7.86 -3.14 -30.79
N ARG A 177 8.48 -4.10 -31.47
CA ARG A 177 9.91 -4.12 -31.67
C ARG A 177 10.26 -2.76 -32.28
N LEU A 178 10.92 -1.89 -31.51
CA LEU A 178 11.30 -0.55 -31.96
C LEU A 178 12.31 -0.60 -33.11
N TYR A 179 12.95 -1.76 -33.28
CA TYR A 179 13.85 -2.05 -34.39
C TYR A 179 13.32 -3.25 -35.16
N PRO A 180 13.30 -3.20 -36.50
CA PRO A 180 12.82 -4.30 -37.33
C PRO A 180 13.66 -5.59 -37.14
N GLU A 181 14.93 -5.45 -36.75
CA GLU A 181 15.88 -6.55 -36.58
C GLU A 181 16.20 -6.79 -35.09
N PRO A 182 16.29 -8.06 -34.63
CA PRO A 182 16.77 -8.36 -33.29
C PRO A 182 18.24 -7.94 -33.16
N GLN A 183 18.51 -6.81 -32.50
CA GLN A 183 19.85 -6.51 -32.02
C GLN A 183 20.17 -7.54 -30.93
N ARG A 184 20.95 -8.57 -31.28
CA ARG A 184 21.56 -9.43 -30.28
C ARG A 184 22.52 -8.56 -29.47
N PHE A 185 22.29 -8.48 -28.17
CA PHE A 185 23.33 -8.01 -27.25
C PHE A 185 24.39 -9.10 -27.20
N GLU A 186 25.58 -8.80 -27.70
CA GLU A 186 26.76 -9.64 -27.50
C GLU A 186 27.36 -9.27 -26.15
N GLY A 187 26.99 -10.00 -25.10
CA GLY A 187 27.47 -9.77 -23.75
C GLY A 187 26.50 -10.25 -22.68
N ALA A 188 27.03 -10.52 -21.49
CA ALA A 188 26.19 -10.77 -20.32
C ALA A 188 25.57 -9.45 -19.84
N ILE A 189 24.25 -9.44 -19.66
CA ILE A 189 23.55 -8.33 -19.03
C ILE A 189 23.82 -8.43 -17.52
N HIS A 190 24.37 -7.37 -16.93
CA HIS A 190 24.72 -7.34 -15.51
C HIS A 190 23.65 -6.67 -14.67
N SER A 191 22.94 -5.67 -15.22
CA SER A 191 21.82 -5.04 -14.54
C SER A 191 20.72 -4.60 -15.49
N ILE A 192 19.52 -4.50 -14.92
CA ILE A 192 18.30 -4.05 -15.58
C ILE A 192 17.63 -3.03 -14.65
N ALA A 193 17.22 -1.88 -15.19
CA ALA A 193 16.37 -0.93 -14.49
C ALA A 193 15.15 -0.60 -15.35
N ILE A 194 13.99 -0.43 -14.69
CA ILE A 194 12.72 -0.10 -15.33
C ILE A 194 12.27 1.26 -14.81
N PHE A 195 12.01 2.20 -15.71
CA PHE A 195 11.52 3.53 -15.37
C PHE A 195 9.99 3.56 -15.23
N PRO A 196 9.42 4.53 -14.49
CA PRO A 196 7.96 4.71 -14.38
C PRO A 196 7.23 4.92 -15.71
N ASP A 197 7.94 5.39 -16.74
CA ASP A 197 7.42 5.56 -18.10
C ASP A 197 7.52 4.29 -18.97
N GLY A 198 7.98 3.17 -18.39
CA GLY A 198 8.13 1.88 -19.06
C GLY A 198 9.44 1.70 -19.83
N LYS A 199 10.38 2.65 -19.79
CA LYS A 199 11.72 2.46 -20.38
C LYS A 199 12.52 1.42 -19.61
N ILE A 200 13.40 0.72 -20.31
CA ILE A 200 14.31 -0.26 -19.72
C ILE A 200 15.75 0.19 -20.01
N LEU A 201 16.55 0.31 -18.94
CA LEU A 201 18.00 0.47 -19.04
C LEU A 201 18.65 -0.89 -18.83
N LEU A 202 19.56 -1.26 -19.73
CA LEU A 202 20.40 -2.44 -19.60
C LEU A 202 21.84 -1.98 -19.46
N SER A 203 22.58 -2.61 -18.54
CA SER A 203 24.03 -2.42 -18.44
C SER A 203 24.79 -3.70 -18.73
N ASP A 204 25.88 -3.53 -19.46
CA ASP A 204 26.97 -4.48 -19.66
C ASP A 204 28.23 -3.82 -19.05
N MET A 205 29.20 -4.64 -18.61
CA MET A 205 30.51 -4.20 -18.09
C MET A 205 31.22 -3.11 -18.92
N THR A 206 30.90 -2.97 -20.20
CA THR A 206 31.62 -2.13 -21.15
C THR A 206 30.94 -0.78 -21.38
N ILE A 207 29.60 -0.71 -21.42
CA ILE A 207 28.82 0.51 -21.74
C ILE A 207 27.42 0.44 -21.12
N ALA A 208 26.97 1.50 -20.43
CA ALA A 208 25.55 1.71 -20.14
C ALA A 208 24.83 2.22 -21.41
N ARG A 209 23.91 1.44 -21.99
CA ARG A 209 23.14 1.85 -23.19
C ARG A 209 21.69 2.14 -22.83
N LEU A 210 21.25 3.38 -23.06
CA LEU A 210 19.84 3.77 -23.01
C LEU A 210 19.10 3.26 -24.25
N LEU A 211 18.11 2.38 -24.05
CA LEU A 211 17.14 2.03 -25.09
C LEU A 211 15.94 2.98 -24.98
N PHE A 212 15.85 3.94 -25.91
CA PHE A 212 14.76 4.91 -25.95
C PHE A 212 13.48 4.29 -26.54
N GLY A 213 12.39 4.33 -25.78
CA GLY A 213 11.03 4.45 -26.33
C GLY A 213 10.59 5.91 -26.23
N VAL A 214 10.20 6.54 -27.34
CA VAL A 214 9.70 7.93 -27.35
C VAL A 214 8.33 7.99 -28.04
N CYS A 215 7.35 8.52 -27.31
CA CYS A 215 6.15 9.12 -27.90
C CYS A 215 6.55 10.51 -28.42
N LYS A 216 6.22 10.82 -29.69
CA LYS A 216 6.60 12.07 -30.38
C LYS A 216 6.30 13.33 -29.56
N THR A 217 7.30 14.17 -29.35
CA THR A 217 7.21 15.64 -29.47
C THR A 217 8.56 16.25 -29.88
N ASN A 218 8.49 17.42 -30.50
CA ASN A 218 9.48 18.02 -31.41
C ASN A 218 10.78 18.54 -30.75
N LYS A 219 11.81 18.63 -31.60
CA LYS A 219 13.22 19.05 -31.37
C LYS A 219 13.43 20.26 -30.43
N ASN A 220 14.30 20.13 -29.43
CA ASN A 220 15.60 20.84 -29.36
C ASN A 220 16.39 20.52 -28.06
N SER A 221 17.62 20.00 -28.27
CA SER A 221 18.84 19.97 -27.43
C SER A 221 18.80 19.64 -25.93
N ILE A 222 19.60 18.64 -25.55
CA ILE A 222 20.16 18.44 -24.21
C ILE A 222 21.66 18.76 -24.30
N SER A 223 22.15 19.66 -23.44
CA SER A 223 23.57 19.78 -23.11
C SER A 223 23.76 19.42 -21.64
N CYS A 224 24.65 18.47 -21.35
CA CYS A 224 25.15 18.22 -20.01
C CYS A 224 26.33 19.17 -19.73
N GLN A 225 26.31 19.84 -18.59
CA GLN A 225 27.52 20.25 -17.88
C GLN A 225 27.33 19.90 -16.39
N ASN A 226 28.45 19.50 -15.79
CA ASN A 226 28.64 18.77 -14.53
C ASN A 226 27.74 19.15 -13.35
#